data_AF-A0A7S4TBJ9-F1
#
_entry.id   AF-A0A7S4TBJ9-F1
#
_cell.length_a   1.000
_cell.length_b   1.000
_cell.length_c   1.000
_cell.angle_alpha   90.00
_cell.angle_beta   90.00
_cell.angle_gamma   90.00
#
_symmetry.space_group_name_H-M   'P 1'
#
loop_
_entity.id
_entity.type
_entity.pdbx_description
1 polymer ?
#
loop_
_entity_poly.entity_id
_entity_poly.type
_entity_poly.pdbx_seq_one_letter_code
_entity_poly.pdbx_strand_id
1 'polypeptide(L)'
;RRILVSEWMDGVKLSECSDEEIAKGTDVAQEAFLTQLFETGFFHADPHPGNMLRLDKPTEDGATLALIDCGLMASIDRTDRDNMISAVIHLANKDYASLVDDFMKLNILPEDSDRAAIIPLMDKALSPYVKGGGAKKYEEELKKMYGMKDDVSSTVGGFQAMTQDALTVLNDVPFSIPPYFAILGRAIVTLEGIALTGNPDYGIIMESYPFIARKLLSEDRPEIQQALQEVLYNTGGEGGGALKFTRLLALLNNAAGSVSTKEGAAFVDLDAVPEDGLDFADGLKYLMSDKAESLRSLLEGEVDVITDILTRQVIRRGLQDALVSLSPPRPPSLPFLGNFLPTPPKVDEIPLPILLPSATDGGTPTVGLLTIREFTDKIAPKLNRDEELYALGLSDAAAEFFGEDVAQFVRGEGLISAKGARTVLNAARSGALGSNDILDNAAIKNILESVSAIVSGLGQNIEGGDIEAMMTDAVSKLDGSERERLDSIVEEIVRRSIGRATQRLSDVPRVL
;
A
#
# COMPACT_ATOMS: atom_id res chain seq x y z
N ARG A 1 -23.67 -40.39 24.73
CA ARG A 1 -24.00 -40.81 23.34
C ARG A 1 -22.75 -41.51 22.78
N ARG A 2 -22.88 -42.52 21.88
CA ARG A 2 -21.74 -43.32 21.36
C ARG A 2 -21.70 -43.43 19.83
N ILE A 3 -22.58 -42.72 19.12
CA ILE A 3 -22.68 -42.77 17.66
C ILE A 3 -22.64 -41.33 17.18
N LEU A 4 -21.75 -41.05 16.22
CA LEU A 4 -21.66 -39.82 15.44
C LEU A 4 -21.90 -40.22 13.98
N VAL A 5 -22.81 -39.53 13.29
CA VAL A 5 -23.16 -39.76 11.89
C VAL A 5 -22.92 -38.45 11.16
N SER A 6 -22.09 -38.49 10.12
CA SER A 6 -21.80 -37.38 9.22
C SER A 6 -22.17 -37.76 7.79
N GLU A 7 -22.11 -36.78 6.90
CA GLU A 7 -22.13 -37.05 5.45
C GLU A 7 -20.91 -37.89 5.04
N TRP A 8 -21.10 -38.71 4.00
CA TRP A 8 -20.03 -39.52 3.42
C TRP A 8 -19.31 -38.72 2.34
N MET A 9 -17.97 -38.70 2.40
CA MET A 9 -17.12 -38.01 1.43
C MET A 9 -16.18 -39.00 0.75
N ASP A 10 -16.14 -39.00 -0.58
CA ASP A 10 -15.22 -39.82 -1.37
C ASP A 10 -13.90 -39.07 -1.61
N GLY A 11 -12.79 -39.68 -1.18
CA GLY A 11 -11.46 -39.09 -1.33
C GLY A 11 -10.32 -39.95 -0.78
N VAL A 12 -9.10 -39.43 -0.90
CA VAL A 12 -7.85 -40.04 -0.44
C VAL A 12 -7.32 -39.22 0.73
N LYS A 13 -6.76 -39.89 1.75
CA LYS A 13 -6.13 -39.17 2.87
C LYS A 13 -4.97 -38.34 2.38
N LEU A 14 -4.85 -37.11 2.86
CA LEU A 14 -3.78 -36.21 2.42
C LEU A 14 -2.39 -36.81 2.70
N SER A 15 -2.23 -37.57 3.80
CA SER A 15 -0.99 -38.31 4.12
C SER A 15 -0.58 -39.39 3.10
N GLU A 16 -1.51 -39.82 2.23
CA GLU A 16 -1.31 -40.89 1.25
C GLU A 16 -1.17 -40.34 -0.18
N CYS A 17 -1.26 -39.01 -0.34
CA CYS A 17 -1.11 -38.33 -1.63
C CYS A 17 0.36 -38.12 -2.01
N SER A 18 0.61 -37.76 -3.27
CA SER A 18 1.94 -37.35 -3.72
C SER A 18 2.37 -36.00 -3.11
N ASP A 19 3.67 -35.71 -3.05
CA ASP A 19 4.20 -34.46 -2.49
C ASP A 19 3.59 -33.21 -3.16
N GLU A 20 3.33 -33.25 -4.46
CA GLU A 20 2.67 -32.15 -5.21
C GLU A 20 1.20 -31.95 -4.78
N GLU A 21 0.48 -33.05 -4.54
CA GLU A 21 -0.90 -33.00 -4.05
C GLU A 21 -0.96 -32.56 -2.58
N ILE A 22 0.02 -32.97 -1.77
CA ILE A 22 0.18 -32.52 -0.39
C ILE A 22 0.43 -31.01 -0.36
N ALA A 23 1.30 -30.48 -1.22
CA ALA A 23 1.54 -29.05 -1.32
C ALA A 23 0.23 -28.28 -1.59
N LYS A 24 -0.51 -28.65 -2.64
CA LYS A 24 -1.80 -28.01 -2.98
C LYS A 24 -2.85 -28.15 -1.87
N GLY A 25 -2.92 -29.31 -1.22
CA GLY A 25 -3.84 -29.53 -0.11
C GLY A 25 -3.45 -28.73 1.14
N THR A 26 -2.16 -28.49 1.35
CA THR A 26 -1.62 -27.69 2.45
C THR A 26 -2.01 -26.22 2.30
N ASP A 27 -1.93 -25.65 1.09
CA ASP A 27 -2.35 -24.26 0.84
C ASP A 27 -3.82 -24.05 1.26
N VAL A 28 -4.69 -24.98 0.86
CA VAL A 28 -6.13 -24.96 1.22
C VAL A 28 -6.32 -25.17 2.72
N ALA A 29 -5.60 -26.13 3.32
CA ALA A 29 -5.68 -26.42 4.75
C ALA A 29 -5.24 -25.22 5.61
N GLN A 30 -4.20 -24.52 5.17
CA GLN A 30 -3.68 -23.34 5.82
C GLN A 30 -4.67 -22.17 5.70
N GLU A 31 -5.21 -21.90 4.52
CA GLU A 31 -6.23 -20.87 4.33
C GLU A 31 -7.46 -21.15 5.22
N ALA A 32 -7.91 -22.40 5.29
CA ALA A 32 -8.99 -22.82 6.17
C ALA A 32 -8.63 -22.60 7.66
N PHE A 33 -7.41 -22.94 8.08
CA PHE A 33 -6.94 -22.72 9.44
C PHE A 33 -6.85 -21.23 9.80
N LEU A 34 -6.32 -20.39 8.91
CA LEU A 34 -6.23 -18.94 9.14
C LEU A 34 -7.62 -18.29 9.18
N THR A 35 -8.53 -18.73 8.32
CA THR A 35 -9.95 -18.34 8.34
C THR A 35 -10.58 -18.69 9.70
N GLN A 36 -10.38 -19.94 10.15
CA GLN A 36 -10.88 -20.39 11.45
C GLN A 36 -10.27 -19.61 12.62
N LEU A 37 -8.97 -19.32 12.55
CA LEU A 37 -8.24 -18.64 13.60
C LEU A 37 -8.63 -17.17 13.69
N PHE A 38 -8.65 -16.44 12.58
CA PHE A 38 -8.76 -14.98 12.55
C PHE A 38 -10.16 -14.46 12.22
N GLU A 39 -11.02 -15.23 11.54
CA GLU A 39 -12.39 -14.81 11.22
C GLU A 39 -13.40 -15.40 12.20
N THR A 40 -13.48 -16.73 12.28
CA THR A 40 -14.49 -17.40 13.11
C THR A 40 -14.09 -17.43 14.59
N GLY A 41 -12.79 -17.45 14.88
CA GLY A 41 -12.24 -17.67 16.22
C GLY A 41 -12.52 -19.06 16.77
N PHE A 42 -12.82 -20.03 15.91
CA PHE A 42 -13.03 -21.43 16.26
C PHE A 42 -12.24 -22.32 15.29
N PHE A 43 -11.14 -22.88 15.79
CA PHE A 43 -10.11 -23.48 14.95
C PHE A 43 -9.76 -24.91 15.33
N HIS A 44 -9.32 -25.64 14.31
CA HIS A 44 -8.82 -27.00 14.44
C HIS A 44 -7.42 -27.00 15.06
N ALA A 45 -7.31 -27.57 16.25
CA ALA A 45 -6.09 -27.54 17.06
C ALA A 45 -5.07 -28.64 16.72
N ASP A 46 -5.45 -29.61 15.89
CA ASP A 46 -4.59 -30.71 15.45
C ASP A 46 -4.83 -31.12 13.99
N PRO A 47 -4.59 -30.23 13.02
CA PRO A 47 -4.91 -30.44 11.60
C PRO A 47 -3.93 -31.40 10.91
N HIS A 48 -3.71 -32.58 11.48
CA HIS A 48 -2.85 -33.63 10.93
C HIS A 48 -3.41 -34.13 9.58
N PRO A 49 -2.58 -34.56 8.60
CA PRO A 49 -3.08 -34.93 7.27
C PRO A 49 -4.02 -36.13 7.30
N GLY A 50 -3.90 -36.97 8.33
CA GLY A 50 -4.83 -38.09 8.56
C GLY A 50 -6.26 -37.67 8.85
N ASN A 51 -6.47 -36.42 9.28
CA ASN A 51 -7.78 -35.80 9.53
C ASN A 51 -8.30 -35.03 8.30
N MET A 52 -7.58 -35.12 7.17
CA MET A 52 -7.88 -34.41 5.94
C MET A 52 -8.02 -35.39 4.77
N LEU A 53 -9.12 -35.29 4.03
CA LEU A 53 -9.35 -36.02 2.79
C LEU A 53 -9.24 -35.07 1.60
N ARG A 54 -8.33 -35.37 0.67
CA ARG A 54 -8.36 -34.80 -0.68
C ARG A 54 -9.52 -35.47 -1.42
N LEU A 55 -10.51 -34.69 -1.81
CA LEU A 55 -11.70 -35.23 -2.48
C LEU A 55 -11.37 -35.70 -3.89
N ASP A 56 -11.98 -36.80 -4.32
CA ASP A 56 -11.79 -37.32 -5.69
C ASP A 56 -12.36 -36.37 -6.75
N LYS A 57 -13.41 -35.63 -6.38
CA LYS A 57 -14.02 -34.56 -7.16
C LYS A 57 -14.33 -33.39 -6.24
N PRO A 58 -14.24 -32.15 -6.74
CA PRO A 58 -14.75 -31.01 -6.00
C PRO A 58 -16.23 -31.18 -5.68
N THR A 59 -16.66 -30.69 -4.52
CA THR A 59 -18.08 -30.59 -4.16
C THR A 59 -18.80 -29.58 -5.07
N GLU A 60 -20.13 -29.48 -4.97
CA GLU A 60 -20.92 -28.53 -5.78
C GLU A 60 -20.52 -27.06 -5.53
N ASP A 61 -20.05 -26.76 -4.32
CA ASP A 61 -19.49 -25.47 -3.90
C ASP A 61 -17.98 -25.35 -4.17
N GLY A 62 -17.36 -26.36 -4.78
CA GLY A 62 -15.98 -26.32 -5.27
C GLY A 62 -14.91 -26.70 -4.24
N ALA A 63 -15.27 -27.19 -3.06
CA ALA A 63 -14.33 -27.64 -2.06
C ALA A 63 -13.57 -28.89 -2.54
N THR A 64 -12.26 -28.92 -2.34
CA THR A 64 -11.36 -29.98 -2.78
C THR A 64 -10.74 -30.78 -1.62
N LEU A 65 -10.94 -30.28 -0.39
CA LEU A 65 -10.40 -30.84 0.84
C LEU A 65 -11.51 -30.93 1.89
N ALA A 66 -11.63 -32.07 2.58
CA ALA A 66 -12.58 -32.27 3.66
C ALA A 66 -11.87 -32.54 4.99
N LEU A 67 -12.31 -31.85 6.04
CA LEU A 67 -11.92 -32.12 7.43
C LEU A 67 -12.85 -33.20 8.00
N ILE A 68 -12.29 -34.32 8.46
CA ILE A 68 -13.08 -35.50 8.89
C ILE A 68 -13.02 -35.77 10.38
N ASP A 69 -12.05 -35.19 11.07
CA ASP A 69 -11.96 -35.21 12.52
C ASP A 69 -12.02 -33.75 13.02
N CYS A 70 -12.81 -33.52 14.05
CA CYS A 70 -12.91 -32.25 14.78
C CYS A 70 -12.84 -32.49 16.29
N GLY A 71 -12.11 -33.54 16.71
CA GLY A 71 -12.00 -33.96 18.11
C GLY A 71 -11.20 -32.99 18.98
N LEU A 72 -10.37 -32.15 18.36
CA LEU A 72 -9.59 -31.10 19.02
C LEU A 72 -9.87 -29.76 18.34
N MET A 73 -10.89 -29.07 18.85
CA MET A 73 -11.23 -27.70 18.46
C MET A 73 -11.01 -26.76 19.64
N ALA A 74 -10.60 -25.53 19.36
CA ALA A 74 -10.44 -24.49 20.36
C ALA A 74 -11.05 -23.17 19.88
N SER A 75 -11.39 -22.33 20.86
CA SER A 75 -11.90 -20.98 20.61
C SER A 75 -10.92 -19.94 21.11
N ILE A 76 -10.82 -18.83 20.38
CA ILE A 76 -10.10 -17.63 20.77
C ILE A 76 -11.06 -16.45 20.69
N ASP A 77 -11.00 -15.55 21.67
CA ASP A 77 -11.85 -14.37 21.64
C ASP A 77 -11.38 -13.37 20.56
N ARG A 78 -12.21 -12.38 20.27
CA ARG A 78 -11.91 -11.44 19.19
C ARG A 78 -10.75 -10.51 19.53
N THR A 79 -10.64 -10.11 20.78
CA THR A 79 -9.60 -9.19 21.25
C THR A 79 -8.22 -9.81 21.07
N ASP A 80 -8.05 -11.08 21.46
CA ASP A 80 -6.80 -11.81 21.31
C ASP A 80 -6.47 -12.04 19.83
N ARG A 81 -7.46 -12.30 18.97
CA ARG A 81 -7.24 -12.38 17.50
C ARG A 81 -6.69 -11.08 16.93
N ASP A 82 -7.23 -9.95 17.36
CA ASP A 82 -6.81 -8.64 16.85
C ASP A 82 -5.41 -8.30 17.34
N ASN A 83 -5.12 -8.57 18.63
CA ASN A 83 -3.77 -8.44 19.19
C ASN A 83 -2.77 -9.38 18.51
N MET A 84 -3.17 -10.58 18.11
CA MET A 84 -2.31 -11.49 17.33
C MET A 84 -2.00 -10.94 15.94
N ILE A 85 -2.97 -10.32 15.26
CA ILE A 85 -2.75 -9.67 13.95
C ILE A 85 -1.75 -8.52 14.12
N SER A 86 -1.94 -7.65 15.12
CA SER A 86 -0.98 -6.58 15.45
C SER A 86 0.41 -7.14 15.75
N ALA A 87 0.52 -8.23 16.52
CA ALA A 87 1.80 -8.84 16.85
C ALA A 87 2.55 -9.34 15.60
N VAL A 88 1.86 -9.99 14.65
CA VAL A 88 2.48 -10.43 13.39
C VAL A 88 2.97 -9.24 12.57
N ILE A 89 2.21 -8.15 12.56
CA ILE A 89 2.56 -6.92 11.85
C ILE A 89 3.79 -6.24 12.48
N HIS A 90 3.81 -6.06 13.79
CA HIS A 90 4.94 -5.47 14.51
C HIS A 90 6.20 -6.31 14.35
N LEU A 91 6.07 -7.63 14.38
CA LEU A 91 7.17 -8.55 14.12
C LEU A 91 7.72 -8.39 12.69
N ALA A 92 6.86 -8.32 11.68
CA ALA A 92 7.26 -8.09 10.29
C ALA A 92 7.94 -6.71 10.11
N ASN A 93 7.44 -5.68 10.79
CA ASN A 93 8.00 -4.33 10.79
C ASN A 93 9.28 -4.16 11.62
N LYS A 94 9.73 -5.21 12.34
CA LYS A 94 10.82 -5.13 13.34
C LYS A 94 10.55 -4.07 14.42
N ASP A 95 9.27 -3.80 14.68
CA ASP A 95 8.84 -2.92 15.75
C ASP A 95 8.75 -3.71 17.06
N TYR A 96 9.93 -3.99 17.64
CA TYR A 96 10.01 -4.77 18.88
C TYR A 96 9.41 -4.02 20.08
N ALA A 97 9.28 -2.69 20.01
CA ALA A 97 8.65 -1.92 21.08
C ALA A 97 7.15 -2.22 21.12
N SER A 98 6.47 -2.07 19.99
CA SER A 98 5.05 -2.37 19.88
C SER A 98 4.75 -3.87 20.02
N LEU A 99 5.67 -4.75 19.56
CA LEU A 99 5.56 -6.20 19.78
C LEU A 99 5.58 -6.58 21.27
N VAL A 100 6.40 -5.91 22.09
CA VAL A 100 6.37 -6.12 23.56
C VAL A 100 5.00 -5.77 24.12
N ASP A 101 4.43 -4.65 23.70
CA ASP A 101 3.11 -4.23 24.18
C ASP A 101 2.01 -5.22 23.75
N ASP A 102 2.09 -5.77 22.54
CA ASP A 102 1.16 -6.82 22.11
C ASP A 102 1.31 -8.11 22.92
N PHE A 103 2.53 -8.52 23.24
CA PHE A 103 2.77 -9.67 24.12
C PHE A 103 2.22 -9.44 25.53
N MET A 104 2.19 -8.20 26.02
CA MET A 104 1.50 -7.88 27.28
C MET A 104 -0.02 -8.00 27.12
N LYS A 105 -0.61 -7.45 26.05
CA LYS A 105 -2.06 -7.56 25.78
C LYS A 105 -2.52 -9.02 25.64
N LEU A 106 -1.67 -9.87 25.07
CA LEU A 106 -1.90 -11.31 24.90
C LEU A 106 -1.64 -12.12 26.18
N ASN A 107 -1.28 -11.49 27.30
CA ASN A 107 -0.90 -12.14 28.54
C ASN A 107 0.28 -13.12 28.40
N ILE A 108 1.13 -12.90 27.38
CA ILE A 108 2.39 -13.61 27.19
C ILE A 108 3.44 -13.05 28.16
N LEU A 109 3.45 -11.72 28.29
CA LEU A 109 4.27 -10.97 29.24
C LEU A 109 3.39 -10.36 30.34
N PRO A 110 3.86 -10.33 31.60
CA PRO A 110 3.23 -9.55 32.66
C PRO A 110 3.15 -8.07 32.31
N GLU A 111 2.06 -7.39 32.67
CA GLU A 111 1.84 -5.95 32.41
C GLU A 111 2.91 -5.05 33.06
N ASP A 112 3.56 -5.52 34.13
CA ASP A 112 4.60 -4.83 34.88
C ASP A 112 6.03 -5.13 34.38
N SER A 113 6.16 -5.84 33.26
CA SER A 113 7.45 -6.18 32.66
C SER A 113 8.26 -4.94 32.26
N ASP A 114 9.58 -4.98 32.49
CA ASP A 114 10.48 -3.90 32.11
C ASP A 114 10.71 -3.89 30.58
N ARG A 115 9.96 -3.03 29.89
CA ARG A 115 10.04 -2.81 28.44
C ARG A 115 11.47 -2.53 27.99
N ALA A 116 12.20 -1.67 28.70
CA ALA A 116 13.53 -1.23 28.29
C ALA A 116 14.55 -2.38 28.37
N ALA A 117 14.34 -3.34 29.28
CA ALA A 117 15.15 -4.54 29.37
C ALA A 117 14.77 -5.61 28.33
N ILE A 118 13.48 -5.74 27.99
CA ILE A 118 13.00 -6.81 27.11
C ILE A 118 13.19 -6.48 25.63
N ILE A 119 12.99 -5.23 25.20
CA ILE A 119 13.09 -4.84 23.78
C ILE A 119 14.43 -5.29 23.15
N PRO A 120 15.61 -5.03 23.76
CA PRO A 120 16.89 -5.48 23.20
C PRO A 120 17.06 -7.00 23.16
N LEU A 121 16.46 -7.72 24.13
CA LEU A 121 16.49 -9.19 24.15
C LEU A 121 15.61 -9.77 23.05
N MET A 122 14.44 -9.17 22.82
CA MET A 122 13.52 -9.57 21.76
C MET A 122 14.12 -9.31 20.37
N ASP A 123 14.75 -8.15 20.16
CA ASP A 123 15.51 -7.86 18.94
C ASP A 123 16.57 -8.93 18.71
N LYS A 124 17.40 -9.22 19.72
CA LYS A 124 18.44 -10.25 19.61
C LYS A 124 17.88 -11.64 19.28
N ALA A 125 16.73 -12.00 19.85
CA ALA A 125 16.12 -13.31 19.65
C ALA A 125 15.46 -13.46 18.27
N LEU A 126 14.79 -12.42 17.78
CA LEU A 126 13.92 -12.50 16.60
C LEU A 126 14.58 -11.93 15.34
N SER A 127 15.52 -10.98 15.45
CA SER A 127 16.25 -10.41 14.30
C SER A 127 16.84 -11.44 13.33
N PRO A 128 17.43 -12.58 13.77
CA PRO A 128 18.01 -13.58 12.87
C PRO A 128 16.99 -14.21 11.92
N TYR A 129 15.74 -14.34 12.37
CA TYR A 129 14.67 -14.89 11.55
C TYR A 129 14.11 -13.82 10.60
N VAL A 130 14.00 -12.57 11.05
CA VAL A 130 13.41 -11.47 10.25
C VAL A 130 14.34 -10.95 9.13
N LYS A 131 15.67 -11.03 9.28
CA LYS A 131 16.62 -10.44 8.30
C LYS A 131 16.92 -11.30 7.06
N GLY A 132 16.36 -12.49 6.95
CA GLY A 132 16.68 -13.40 5.86
C GLY A 132 17.90 -14.27 6.15
N GLY A 133 17.67 -15.55 6.42
CA GLY A 133 18.73 -16.57 6.59
C GLY A 133 18.68 -17.40 7.88
N GLY A 134 17.52 -17.65 8.49
CA GLY A 134 17.48 -17.97 9.93
C GLY A 134 16.93 -19.31 10.40
N ALA A 135 16.82 -20.37 9.59
CA ALA A 135 16.70 -21.74 10.11
C ALA A 135 17.96 -22.54 9.77
N LYS A 136 18.30 -22.64 8.49
CA LYS A 136 19.51 -23.35 7.99
C LYS A 136 20.83 -22.71 8.43
N LYS A 137 20.98 -21.38 8.37
CA LYS A 137 22.25 -20.68 8.67
C LYS A 137 22.53 -20.56 10.17
N TYR A 138 21.48 -20.37 10.97
CA TYR A 138 21.59 -20.38 12.44
C TYR A 138 21.72 -21.81 12.98
N GLU A 139 21.06 -22.82 12.37
CA GLU A 139 21.38 -24.23 12.62
C GLU A 139 22.84 -24.53 12.28
N GLU A 140 23.38 -24.05 11.16
CA GLU A 140 24.79 -24.24 10.79
C GLU A 140 25.76 -23.56 11.78
N GLU A 141 25.42 -22.37 12.29
CA GLU A 141 26.19 -21.67 13.33
C GLU A 141 26.10 -22.36 14.70
N LEU A 142 24.92 -22.83 15.11
CA LEU A 142 24.71 -23.62 16.33
C LEU A 142 25.42 -24.98 16.25
N LYS A 143 25.33 -25.68 15.12
CA LYS A 143 26.04 -26.95 14.86
C LYS A 143 27.55 -26.78 14.97
N LYS A 144 28.09 -25.65 14.49
CA LYS A 144 29.52 -25.27 14.67
C LYS A 144 29.88 -24.91 16.11
N MET A 145 29.01 -24.22 16.85
CA MET A 145 29.31 -23.73 18.20
C MET A 145 29.24 -24.83 19.27
N TYR A 146 28.35 -25.81 19.10
CA TYR A 146 28.13 -26.90 20.05
C TYR A 146 28.73 -28.26 19.63
N GLY A 147 29.33 -28.36 18.44
CA GLY A 147 30.04 -29.57 18.01
C GLY A 147 29.15 -30.82 17.86
N MET A 148 27.88 -30.64 17.47
CA MET A 148 26.96 -31.75 17.21
C MET A 148 27.25 -32.40 15.84
N LYS A 149 27.21 -33.74 15.76
CA LYS A 149 27.46 -34.53 14.54
C LYS A 149 26.24 -34.60 13.62
N ASP A 150 26.51 -34.83 12.32
CA ASP A 150 25.62 -34.85 11.15
C ASP A 150 24.40 -35.82 11.18
N ASP A 151 24.07 -36.45 12.31
CA ASP A 151 23.05 -37.52 12.38
C ASP A 151 21.67 -37.04 12.87
N VAL A 152 21.48 -35.72 13.01
CA VAL A 152 20.21 -35.11 13.39
C VAL A 152 19.64 -34.36 12.18
N SER A 153 19.03 -35.09 11.26
CA SER A 153 18.02 -34.55 10.34
C SER A 153 16.72 -34.38 11.12
N SER A 154 16.69 -33.44 12.05
CA SER A 154 15.43 -33.04 12.66
C SER A 154 14.80 -32.02 11.73
N THR A 155 13.72 -32.44 11.06
CA THR A 155 12.75 -31.59 10.37
C THR A 155 12.08 -30.67 11.40
N VAL A 156 12.83 -29.75 12.00
CA VAL A 156 12.32 -28.76 12.96
C VAL A 156 11.80 -27.60 12.13
N GLY A 157 10.49 -27.40 12.15
CA GLY A 157 9.87 -26.26 11.47
C GLY A 157 10.42 -24.92 11.96
N GLY A 158 10.35 -23.90 11.10
CA GLY A 158 10.90 -22.58 11.37
C GLY A 158 10.28 -21.93 12.60
N PHE A 159 8.99 -22.14 12.84
CA PHE A 159 8.29 -21.64 14.03
C PHE A 159 8.80 -22.30 15.33
N GLN A 160 9.06 -23.61 15.29
CA GLN A 160 9.53 -24.36 16.46
C GLN A 160 10.96 -23.95 16.85
N ALA A 161 11.86 -23.80 15.87
CA ALA A 161 13.21 -23.31 16.10
C ALA A 161 13.19 -21.89 16.71
N MET A 162 12.43 -20.97 16.09
CA MET A 162 12.27 -19.60 16.59
C MET A 162 11.76 -19.56 18.03
N THR A 163 10.75 -20.38 18.36
CA THR A 163 10.19 -20.43 19.72
C THR A 163 11.22 -20.92 20.73
N GLN A 164 11.97 -21.97 20.41
CA GLN A 164 12.98 -22.53 21.31
C GLN A 164 14.14 -21.56 21.55
N ASP A 165 14.56 -20.86 20.51
CA ASP A 165 15.64 -19.89 20.58
C ASP A 165 15.19 -18.62 21.32
N ALA A 166 13.96 -18.16 21.08
CA ALA A 166 13.35 -17.08 21.86
C ALA A 166 13.30 -17.44 23.35
N LEU A 167 12.82 -18.63 23.72
CA LEU A 167 12.81 -19.09 25.12
C LEU A 167 14.20 -19.16 25.74
N THR A 168 15.23 -19.48 24.94
CA THR A 168 16.62 -19.55 25.42
C THR A 168 17.22 -18.16 25.65
N VAL A 169 17.01 -17.24 24.71
CA VAL A 169 17.49 -15.85 24.83
C VAL A 169 16.73 -15.09 25.92
N LEU A 170 15.47 -15.44 26.11
CA LEU A 170 14.55 -14.78 27.03
C LEU A 170 14.38 -15.55 28.35
N ASN A 171 15.31 -16.44 28.69
CA ASN A 171 15.23 -17.30 29.87
C ASN A 171 15.00 -16.53 31.20
N ASP A 172 15.47 -15.29 31.28
CA ASP A 172 15.34 -14.43 32.48
C ASP A 172 14.07 -13.54 32.46
N VAL A 173 13.27 -13.63 31.40
CA VAL A 173 12.00 -12.89 31.26
C VAL A 173 10.86 -13.80 31.71
N PRO A 174 9.94 -13.32 32.56
CA PRO A 174 8.82 -14.13 33.06
C PRO A 174 7.75 -14.34 31.99
N PHE A 175 8.00 -15.26 31.05
CA PHE A 175 7.01 -15.65 30.04
C PHE A 175 5.90 -16.52 30.64
N SER A 176 4.67 -16.21 30.27
CA SER A 176 3.50 -17.06 30.48
C SER A 176 2.96 -17.46 29.11
N ILE A 177 2.62 -18.74 28.92
CA ILE A 177 1.98 -19.18 27.67
C ILE A 177 0.52 -19.44 28.00
N PRO A 178 -0.42 -18.59 27.54
CA PRO A 178 -1.84 -18.84 27.73
C PRO A 178 -2.25 -20.23 27.19
N PRO A 179 -3.24 -20.90 27.80
CA PRO A 179 -3.64 -22.25 27.37
C PRO A 179 -4.01 -22.34 25.89
N TYR A 180 -4.66 -21.30 25.33
CA TYR A 180 -5.02 -21.28 23.92
C TYR A 180 -3.79 -21.15 23.01
N PHE A 181 -2.72 -20.46 23.44
CA PHE A 181 -1.46 -20.38 22.70
C PHE A 181 -0.75 -21.73 22.60
N ALA A 182 -0.80 -22.54 23.67
CA ALA A 182 -0.24 -23.89 23.62
C ALA A 182 -0.98 -24.79 22.62
N ILE A 183 -2.31 -24.63 22.54
CA ILE A 183 -3.16 -25.35 21.59
C ILE A 183 -2.91 -24.85 20.15
N LEU A 184 -2.81 -23.53 19.98
CA LEU A 184 -2.46 -22.89 18.72
C LEU A 184 -1.09 -23.34 18.21
N GLY A 185 -0.08 -23.33 19.08
CA GLY A 185 1.27 -23.78 18.75
C GLY A 185 1.31 -25.22 18.26
N ARG A 186 0.47 -26.10 18.81
CA ARG A 186 0.31 -27.47 18.28
C ARG A 186 -0.21 -27.47 16.86
N ALA A 187 -1.27 -26.71 16.57
CA ALA A 187 -1.85 -26.65 15.24
C ALA A 187 -0.85 -26.13 14.20
N ILE A 188 -0.12 -25.07 14.55
CA ILE A 188 0.94 -24.45 13.73
C ILE A 188 2.05 -25.45 13.43
N VAL A 189 2.59 -26.13 14.45
CA VAL A 189 3.67 -27.13 14.29
C VAL A 189 3.19 -28.30 13.43
N THR A 190 1.96 -28.76 13.61
CA THR A 190 1.38 -29.83 12.80
C THR A 190 1.25 -29.38 11.34
N LEU A 191 0.67 -28.22 11.04
CA LEU A 191 0.56 -27.70 9.67
C LEU A 191 1.91 -27.50 8.99
N GLU A 192 2.85 -26.85 9.69
CA GLU A 192 4.19 -26.60 9.16
C GLU A 192 4.94 -27.91 8.86
N GLY A 193 4.81 -28.92 9.73
CA GLY A 193 5.42 -30.23 9.52
C GLY A 193 4.91 -30.95 8.26
N ILE A 194 3.62 -30.79 7.94
CA ILE A 194 3.00 -31.36 6.72
C ILE A 194 3.47 -30.58 5.50
N ALA A 195 3.45 -29.27 5.61
CA ALA A 195 3.84 -28.39 4.52
C ALA A 195 5.29 -28.64 4.08
N LEU A 196 6.18 -28.91 5.03
CA LEU A 196 7.58 -29.22 4.77
C LEU A 196 7.79 -30.53 3.97
N THR A 197 6.80 -31.43 3.90
CA THR A 197 6.90 -32.62 3.03
C THR A 197 6.66 -32.28 1.56
N GLY A 198 5.80 -31.30 1.28
CA GLY A 198 5.50 -30.84 -0.09
C GLY A 198 6.43 -29.70 -0.56
N ASN A 199 6.82 -28.81 0.36
CA ASN A 199 7.67 -27.66 0.12
C ASN A 199 8.74 -27.52 1.23
N PRO A 200 10.01 -27.92 0.98
CA PRO A 200 11.07 -27.88 1.98
C PRO A 200 11.44 -26.50 2.53
N ASP A 201 11.05 -25.42 1.85
CA ASP A 201 11.32 -24.04 2.27
C ASP A 201 10.07 -23.35 2.84
N TYR A 202 9.01 -24.11 3.13
CA TYR A 202 7.77 -23.60 3.71
C TYR A 202 8.00 -23.01 5.12
N GLY A 203 7.39 -21.85 5.38
CA GLY A 203 7.32 -21.23 6.70
C GLY A 203 5.93 -20.69 6.97
N ILE A 204 5.26 -21.21 8.00
CA ILE A 204 3.84 -20.88 8.26
C ILE A 204 3.58 -19.40 8.51
N ILE A 205 4.54 -18.68 9.10
CA ILE A 205 4.43 -17.23 9.30
C ILE A 205 4.42 -16.51 7.95
N MET A 206 5.33 -16.89 7.03
CA MET A 206 5.42 -16.30 5.68
C MET A 206 4.15 -16.50 4.89
N GLU A 207 3.68 -17.74 4.87
CA GLU A 207 2.52 -18.13 4.10
C GLU A 207 1.23 -17.53 4.70
N SER A 208 1.23 -17.16 5.99
CA SER A 208 0.12 -16.45 6.60
C SER A 208 0.02 -14.97 6.21
N TYR A 209 1.11 -14.40 5.68
CA TYR A 209 1.18 -12.96 5.41
C TYR A 209 0.20 -12.50 4.32
N PRO A 210 0.03 -13.20 3.18
CA PRO A 210 -1.03 -12.88 2.21
C PRO A 210 -2.42 -12.80 2.83
N PHE A 211 -2.74 -13.73 3.72
CA PHE A 211 -4.02 -13.73 4.43
C PHE A 211 -4.16 -12.51 5.33
N ILE A 212 -3.14 -12.21 6.14
CA ILE A 212 -3.12 -11.05 7.03
C ILE A 212 -3.20 -9.75 6.23
N ALA A 213 -2.48 -9.65 5.11
CA ALA A 213 -2.53 -8.51 4.21
C ALA A 213 -3.93 -8.31 3.64
N ARG A 214 -4.59 -9.35 3.12
CA ARG A 214 -6.00 -9.26 2.70
C ARG A 214 -6.89 -8.76 3.83
N LYS A 215 -6.70 -9.27 5.04
CA LYS A 215 -7.50 -8.90 6.22
C LYS A 215 -7.31 -7.43 6.60
N LEU A 216 -6.08 -6.95 6.61
CA LEU A 216 -5.75 -5.54 6.85
C LEU A 216 -6.44 -4.62 5.83
N LEU A 217 -6.39 -4.99 4.56
CA LEU A 217 -6.91 -4.16 3.46
C LEU A 217 -8.44 -4.13 3.38
N SER A 218 -9.12 -5.13 3.94
CA SER A 218 -10.57 -5.34 3.84
C SER A 218 -11.37 -5.00 5.09
N GLU A 219 -10.75 -4.94 6.28
CA GLU A 219 -11.48 -4.74 7.54
C GLU A 219 -11.36 -3.31 8.09
N ASP A 220 -12.52 -2.71 8.42
CA ASP A 220 -12.63 -1.34 8.94
C ASP A 220 -12.56 -1.25 10.48
N ARG A 221 -12.09 -2.30 11.13
CA ARG A 221 -12.09 -2.35 12.60
C ARG A 221 -11.03 -1.42 13.15
N PRO A 222 -11.28 -0.68 14.25
CA PRO A 222 -10.32 0.31 14.76
C PRO A 222 -8.92 -0.26 15.00
N GLU A 223 -8.82 -1.46 15.55
CA GLU A 223 -7.55 -2.13 15.85
C GLU A 223 -6.79 -2.53 14.57
N ILE A 224 -7.52 -3.00 13.56
CA ILE A 224 -6.95 -3.41 12.26
C ILE A 224 -6.57 -2.19 11.42
N GLN A 225 -7.38 -1.13 11.44
CA GLN A 225 -7.07 0.14 10.81
C GLN A 225 -5.84 0.79 11.46
N GLN A 226 -5.72 0.73 12.78
CA GLN A 226 -4.52 1.20 13.47
C GLN A 226 -3.29 0.42 13.01
N ALA A 227 -3.38 -0.92 12.96
CA ALA A 227 -2.27 -1.75 12.48
C ALA A 227 -1.92 -1.48 11.01
N LEU A 228 -2.92 -1.25 10.15
CA LEU A 228 -2.71 -0.84 8.76
C LEU A 228 -2.02 0.54 8.69
N GLN A 229 -2.42 1.48 9.55
CA GLN A 229 -1.74 2.78 9.65
C GLN A 229 -0.29 2.65 10.12
N GLU A 230 -0.01 1.81 11.11
CA GLU A 230 1.35 1.56 11.62
C GLU A 230 2.26 0.92 10.56
N VAL A 231 1.70 0.12 9.65
CA VAL A 231 2.43 -0.40 8.48
C VAL A 231 2.72 0.73 7.49
N LEU A 232 1.69 1.48 7.12
CA LEU A 232 1.73 2.41 6.00
C LEU A 232 2.42 3.74 6.33
N TYR A 233 2.38 4.18 7.58
CA TYR A 233 2.86 5.49 8.01
C TYR A 233 4.07 5.36 8.93
N ASN A 234 4.93 6.37 8.93
CA ASN A 234 6.09 6.41 9.81
C ASN A 234 5.64 6.81 11.23
N THR A 235 5.80 5.94 12.24
CA THR A 235 5.45 6.19 13.66
C THR A 235 6.40 7.14 14.40
N GLY A 236 7.25 7.88 13.67
CA GLY A 236 8.42 8.57 14.23
C GLY A 236 8.35 10.09 14.41
N GLY A 237 7.18 10.75 14.35
CA GLY A 237 7.11 12.21 14.51
C GLY A 237 5.75 12.75 14.92
N GLU A 238 5.75 13.81 15.75
CA GLU A 238 4.56 14.62 16.06
C GLU A 238 4.11 15.35 14.79
N GLY A 239 3.04 14.85 14.18
CA GLY A 239 2.50 15.30 12.89
C GLY A 239 2.44 14.11 11.95
N GLY A 240 1.23 13.68 11.58
CA GLY A 240 0.95 12.45 10.84
C GLY A 240 2.03 12.11 9.82
N GLY A 241 2.67 10.94 10.00
CA GLY A 241 3.78 10.52 9.17
C GLY A 241 3.40 10.46 7.69
N ALA A 242 4.36 10.70 6.80
CA ALA A 242 4.15 10.50 5.37
C ALA A 242 3.85 9.03 5.05
N LEU A 243 2.92 8.79 4.11
CA LEU A 243 2.63 7.47 3.55
C LEU A 243 3.89 6.87 2.90
N LYS A 244 4.24 5.63 3.28
CA LYS A 244 5.29 4.86 2.64
C LYS A 244 4.73 4.05 1.47
N PHE A 245 4.82 4.62 0.28
CA PHE A 245 4.36 3.98 -0.96
C PHE A 245 4.96 2.59 -1.19
N THR A 246 6.26 2.40 -0.90
CA THR A 246 6.92 1.09 -1.00
C THR A 246 6.22 0.03 -0.13
N ARG A 247 5.81 0.39 1.09
CA ARG A 247 5.08 -0.53 2.00
C ARG A 247 3.65 -0.78 1.56
N LEU A 248 2.96 0.25 1.07
CA LEU A 248 1.63 0.11 0.47
C LEU A 248 1.66 -0.91 -0.66
N LEU A 249 2.63 -0.76 -1.56
CA LEU A 249 2.81 -1.65 -2.70
C LEU A 249 3.21 -3.06 -2.26
N ALA A 250 4.14 -3.19 -1.31
CA ALA A 250 4.49 -4.50 -0.74
C ALA A 250 3.25 -5.17 -0.14
N LEU A 251 2.41 -4.44 0.59
CA LEU A 251 1.19 -4.99 1.18
C LEU A 251 0.16 -5.44 0.13
N LEU A 252 -0.04 -4.65 -0.93
CA LEU A 252 -0.90 -5.00 -2.06
C LEU A 252 -0.40 -6.27 -2.78
N ASN A 253 0.90 -6.35 -3.03
CA ASN A 253 1.56 -7.51 -3.63
C ASN A 253 1.34 -8.78 -2.81
N ASN A 254 1.60 -8.69 -1.50
CA ASN A 254 1.38 -9.78 -0.57
C ASN A 254 -0.10 -10.20 -0.56
N ALA A 255 -1.04 -9.26 -0.55
CA ALA A 255 -2.46 -9.57 -0.54
C ALA A 255 -2.95 -10.29 -1.82
N ALA A 256 -2.31 -10.00 -2.96
CA ALA A 256 -2.55 -10.71 -4.22
C ALA A 256 -1.86 -12.08 -4.31
N GLY A 257 -1.05 -12.45 -3.32
CA GLY A 257 -0.32 -13.73 -3.28
C GLY A 257 1.09 -13.67 -3.86
N SER A 258 1.55 -12.50 -4.32
CA SER A 258 2.93 -12.28 -4.76
C SER A 258 3.79 -11.87 -3.56
N VAL A 259 4.34 -12.86 -2.85
CA VAL A 259 5.21 -12.62 -1.69
C VAL A 259 6.66 -12.44 -2.14
N SER A 260 7.24 -11.25 -1.91
CA SER A 260 8.69 -11.07 -2.06
C SER A 260 9.42 -11.78 -0.94
N THR A 261 10.14 -12.84 -1.28
CA THR A 261 11.05 -13.53 -0.36
C THR A 261 12.49 -13.26 -0.79
N LYS A 262 13.36 -12.93 0.17
CA LYS A 262 14.79 -13.15 -0.01
C LYS A 262 15.04 -14.64 0.23
N GLU A 263 15.85 -15.30 -0.60
CA GLU A 263 16.19 -16.73 -0.42
C GLU A 263 16.56 -17.05 1.05
N GLY A 264 15.77 -17.92 1.70
CA GLY A 264 15.99 -18.34 3.08
C GLY A 264 15.44 -17.39 4.17
N ALA A 265 14.57 -16.44 3.83
CA ALA A 265 13.90 -15.58 4.81
C ALA A 265 12.69 -16.23 5.47
N ALA A 266 12.58 -16.07 6.79
CA ALA A 266 11.45 -16.53 7.58
C ALA A 266 10.37 -15.44 7.77
N PHE A 267 10.61 -14.21 7.27
CA PHE A 267 9.69 -13.07 7.36
C PHE A 267 9.65 -12.23 6.07
N VAL A 268 8.50 -11.58 5.85
CA VAL A 268 8.24 -10.69 4.70
C VAL A 268 8.99 -9.37 4.89
N ASP A 269 9.74 -8.97 3.87
CA ASP A 269 10.40 -7.67 3.84
C ASP A 269 9.42 -6.62 3.32
N LEU A 270 8.75 -5.91 4.22
CA LEU A 270 7.77 -4.88 3.85
C LEU A 270 8.37 -3.64 3.21
N ASP A 271 9.68 -3.44 3.39
CA ASP A 271 10.40 -2.33 2.77
C ASP A 271 10.98 -2.71 1.39
N ALA A 272 10.69 -3.93 0.90
CA ALA A 272 11.06 -4.39 -0.43
C ALA A 272 9.80 -4.83 -1.20
N VAL A 273 9.71 -4.44 -2.47
CA VAL A 273 8.63 -4.89 -3.36
C VAL A 273 9.21 -5.98 -4.29
N PRO A 274 8.48 -7.07 -4.56
CA PRO A 274 8.97 -8.11 -5.47
C PRO A 274 9.22 -7.59 -6.88
N GLU A 275 10.26 -8.08 -7.55
CA GLU A 275 10.54 -7.76 -8.98
C GLU A 275 9.40 -8.23 -9.90
N ASP A 276 8.77 -9.37 -9.58
CA ASP A 276 7.58 -9.91 -10.26
C ASP A 276 6.26 -9.44 -9.60
N GLY A 277 6.25 -8.22 -9.06
CA GLY A 277 5.08 -7.67 -8.38
C GLY A 277 3.88 -7.44 -9.31
N LEU A 278 2.71 -7.23 -8.70
CA LEU A 278 1.47 -6.77 -9.33
C LEU A 278 1.77 -5.65 -10.32
N ASP A 279 1.30 -5.82 -11.56
CA ASP A 279 1.28 -4.74 -12.52
C ASP A 279 0.31 -3.64 -12.05
N PHE A 280 0.48 -2.42 -12.57
CA PHE A 280 -0.35 -1.27 -12.18
C PHE A 280 -1.85 -1.54 -12.37
N ALA A 281 -2.21 -2.27 -13.43
CA ALA A 281 -3.59 -2.55 -13.77
C ALA A 281 -4.25 -3.50 -12.76
N ASP A 282 -3.53 -4.53 -12.32
CA ASP A 282 -3.97 -5.49 -11.32
C ASP A 282 -4.00 -4.87 -9.93
N GLY A 283 -3.05 -3.98 -9.62
CA GLY A 283 -3.06 -3.17 -8.39
C GLY A 283 -4.25 -2.22 -8.33
N LEU A 284 -4.55 -1.50 -9.42
CA LEU A 284 -5.73 -0.64 -9.52
C LEU A 284 -7.01 -1.45 -9.38
N LYS A 285 -7.09 -2.60 -10.06
CA LYS A 285 -8.23 -3.50 -9.95
C LYS A 285 -8.45 -3.97 -8.51
N TYR A 286 -7.38 -4.41 -7.83
CA TYR A 286 -7.46 -4.78 -6.42
C TYR A 286 -7.97 -3.62 -5.56
N LEU A 287 -7.43 -2.42 -5.76
CA LEU A 287 -7.83 -1.22 -5.02
C LEU A 287 -9.30 -0.84 -5.26
N MET A 288 -9.85 -1.09 -6.46
CA MET A 288 -11.25 -0.82 -6.78
C MET A 288 -12.20 -1.94 -6.31
N SER A 289 -11.70 -3.13 -6.04
CA SER A 289 -12.50 -4.29 -5.58
C SER A 289 -13.06 -4.10 -4.17
N ASP A 290 -14.09 -4.87 -3.78
CA ASP A 290 -14.64 -4.83 -2.41
C ASP A 290 -13.60 -5.13 -1.32
N LYS A 291 -12.53 -5.86 -1.67
CA LYS A 291 -11.50 -6.30 -0.74
C LYS A 291 -10.58 -5.19 -0.23
N ALA A 292 -10.66 -3.99 -0.81
CA ALA A 292 -9.80 -2.86 -0.45
C ALA A 292 -10.56 -1.67 0.15
N GLU A 293 -11.74 -1.91 0.74
CA GLU A 293 -12.57 -0.84 1.33
C GLU A 293 -11.85 -0.04 2.42
N SER A 294 -11.27 -0.73 3.39
CA SER A 294 -10.49 -0.11 4.48
C SER A 294 -9.30 0.68 3.94
N LEU A 295 -8.57 0.10 2.97
CA LEU A 295 -7.46 0.79 2.33
C LEU A 295 -7.91 2.06 1.60
N ARG A 296 -9.00 1.99 0.82
CA ARG A 296 -9.53 3.17 0.11
C ARG A 296 -9.90 4.29 1.08
N SER A 297 -10.53 3.96 2.20
CA SER A 297 -10.89 4.95 3.23
C SER A 297 -9.65 5.65 3.80
N LEU A 298 -8.57 4.91 4.05
CA LEU A 298 -7.31 5.49 4.52
C LEU A 298 -6.60 6.33 3.44
N LEU A 299 -6.65 5.91 2.17
CA LEU A 299 -6.00 6.61 1.07
C LEU A 299 -6.77 7.85 0.59
N GLU A 300 -8.05 8.01 0.94
CA GLU A 300 -8.86 9.14 0.45
C GLU A 300 -8.23 10.50 0.78
N GLY A 301 -7.72 10.66 2.00
CA GLY A 301 -7.02 11.87 2.42
C GLY A 301 -5.67 12.04 1.70
N GLU A 302 -4.91 10.96 1.54
CA GLU A 302 -3.61 10.96 0.87
C GLU A 302 -3.74 11.33 -0.61
N VAL A 303 -4.72 10.74 -1.31
CA VAL A 303 -5.00 11.04 -2.72
C VAL A 303 -5.38 12.51 -2.90
N ASP A 304 -6.10 13.11 -1.95
CA ASP A 304 -6.45 14.52 -1.99
C ASP A 304 -5.21 15.42 -1.86
N VAL A 305 -4.29 15.08 -0.95
CA VAL A 305 -3.00 15.77 -0.76
C VAL A 305 -2.11 15.61 -2.00
N ILE A 306 -1.94 14.38 -2.50
CA ILE A 306 -1.17 14.07 -3.71
C ILE A 306 -1.70 14.88 -4.89
N THR A 307 -3.02 14.85 -5.10
CA THR A 307 -3.64 15.56 -6.23
C THR A 307 -3.40 17.07 -6.13
N ASP A 308 -3.51 17.65 -4.94
CA ASP A 308 -3.27 19.08 -4.76
C ASP A 308 -1.80 19.46 -5.01
N ILE A 309 -0.85 18.65 -4.54
CA ILE A 309 0.59 18.84 -4.79
C ILE A 309 0.88 18.80 -6.30
N LEU A 310 0.45 17.72 -6.97
CA LEU A 310 0.66 17.53 -8.40
C LEU A 310 0.03 18.66 -9.21
N THR A 311 -1.21 19.03 -8.90
CA THR A 311 -1.92 20.14 -9.57
C THR A 311 -1.16 21.45 -9.42
N ARG A 312 -0.64 21.76 -8.22
CA ARG A 312 0.15 22.97 -7.98
C ARG A 312 1.46 22.97 -8.77
N GLN A 313 2.16 21.85 -8.83
CA GLN A 313 3.42 21.71 -9.57
C GLN A 313 3.20 21.85 -11.09
N VAL A 314 2.20 21.16 -11.64
CA VAL A 314 1.80 21.26 -13.05
C VAL A 314 1.46 22.70 -13.42
N ILE A 315 0.63 23.38 -12.62
CA ILE A 315 0.25 24.78 -12.90
C ILE A 315 1.46 25.70 -12.85
N ARG A 316 2.30 25.59 -11.80
CA ARG A 316 3.50 26.44 -11.65
C ARG A 316 4.45 26.29 -12.82
N ARG A 317 4.75 25.04 -13.19
CA ARG A 317 5.67 24.78 -14.29
C ARG A 317 5.09 25.25 -15.62
N GLY A 318 3.81 24.97 -15.86
CA GLY A 318 3.11 25.40 -17.06
C GLY A 318 3.14 26.90 -17.27
N LEU A 319 2.81 27.65 -16.24
CA LEU A 319 2.82 29.11 -16.30
C LEU A 319 4.24 29.65 -16.49
N GLN A 320 5.25 29.03 -15.87
CA GLN A 320 6.66 29.38 -16.09
C GLN A 320 7.10 29.12 -17.54
N ASP A 321 6.76 27.97 -18.11
CA ASP A 321 7.12 27.63 -19.50
C ASP A 321 6.36 28.50 -20.50
N ALA A 322 5.09 28.84 -20.23
CA ALA A 322 4.35 29.86 -21.00
C ALA A 322 5.06 31.21 -20.95
N LEU A 323 5.47 31.68 -19.77
CA LEU A 323 6.19 32.94 -19.62
C LEU A 323 7.48 32.96 -20.44
N VAL A 324 8.24 31.86 -20.43
CA VAL A 324 9.45 31.71 -21.24
C VAL A 324 9.13 31.76 -22.73
N SER A 325 8.09 31.06 -23.19
CA SER A 325 7.68 31.05 -24.61
C SER A 325 7.10 32.38 -25.11
N LEU A 326 6.45 33.13 -24.23
CA LEU A 326 5.85 34.44 -24.53
C LEU A 326 6.87 35.58 -24.39
N SER A 327 7.99 35.34 -23.71
CA SER A 327 9.06 36.32 -23.58
C SER A 327 9.88 36.40 -24.87
N PRO A 328 9.97 37.58 -25.52
CA PRO A 328 10.75 37.70 -26.74
C PRO A 328 12.25 37.41 -26.48
N PRO A 329 12.94 36.69 -27.39
CA PRO A 329 14.36 36.36 -27.21
C PRO A 329 15.20 37.63 -27.13
N ARG A 330 16.11 37.69 -26.14
CA ARG A 330 17.05 38.80 -26.02
C ARG A 330 18.06 38.72 -27.17
N PRO A 331 18.21 39.76 -28.01
CA PRO A 331 19.32 39.79 -28.96
C PRO A 331 20.65 39.80 -28.19
N PRO A 332 21.69 39.10 -28.69
CA PRO A 332 22.97 39.01 -28.00
C PRO A 332 23.60 40.39 -27.83
N SER A 333 24.14 40.68 -26.64
CA SER A 333 24.83 41.95 -26.39
C SER A 333 26.14 41.97 -27.17
N LEU A 334 26.29 42.90 -28.11
CA LEU A 334 27.56 43.11 -28.83
C LEU A 334 28.59 43.74 -27.86
N PRO A 335 29.79 43.14 -27.70
CA PRO A 335 30.76 43.50 -26.65
C PRO A 335 31.27 44.95 -26.68
N PHE A 336 30.99 45.72 -27.75
CA PHE A 336 31.48 47.09 -27.95
C PHE A 336 30.39 48.16 -28.09
N LEU A 337 29.11 47.77 -28.20
CA LEU A 337 27.99 48.69 -28.49
C LEU A 337 26.99 48.84 -27.33
N GLY A 338 27.17 48.11 -26.23
CA GLY A 338 26.24 48.10 -25.11
C GLY A 338 24.84 47.61 -25.51
N ASN A 339 23.90 47.59 -24.56
CA ASN A 339 22.50 47.28 -24.85
C ASN A 339 21.85 48.46 -25.59
N PHE A 340 21.93 48.45 -26.93
CA PHE A 340 21.35 49.50 -27.78
C PHE A 340 19.81 49.47 -27.82
N LEU A 341 19.21 48.34 -27.43
CA LEU A 341 17.76 48.16 -27.33
C LEU A 341 17.31 48.22 -25.87
N PRO A 342 16.18 48.89 -25.55
CA PRO A 342 15.61 48.85 -24.21
C PRO A 342 15.31 47.41 -23.81
N THR A 343 15.58 47.06 -22.55
CA THR A 343 15.18 45.75 -22.01
C THR A 343 13.67 45.60 -22.19
N PRO A 344 13.19 44.55 -22.88
CA PRO A 344 11.76 44.31 -23.00
C PRO A 344 11.14 44.21 -21.60
N PRO A 345 9.92 44.74 -21.40
CA PRO A 345 9.23 44.62 -20.12
C PRO A 345 9.11 43.14 -19.78
N LYS A 346 9.38 42.78 -18.53
CA LYS A 346 9.26 41.39 -18.14
C LYS A 346 7.78 41.03 -18.15
N VAL A 347 7.42 40.02 -18.94
CA VAL A 347 6.03 39.62 -19.19
C VAL A 347 5.32 39.18 -17.90
N ASP A 348 6.09 38.72 -16.92
CA ASP A 348 5.62 38.34 -15.58
C ASP A 348 5.31 39.53 -14.65
N GLU A 349 5.72 40.75 -14.99
CA GLU A 349 5.46 41.98 -14.21
C GLU A 349 4.27 42.79 -14.77
N ILE A 350 3.67 42.34 -15.88
CA ILE A 350 2.54 43.04 -16.52
C ILE A 350 1.22 42.55 -15.89
N PRO A 351 0.42 43.43 -15.25
CA PRO A 351 -0.88 43.05 -14.73
C PRO A 351 -1.86 42.78 -15.88
N LEU A 352 -2.50 41.62 -15.85
CA LEU A 352 -3.48 41.17 -16.83
C LEU A 352 -4.88 41.09 -16.19
N PRO A 353 -5.94 41.40 -16.96
CA PRO A 353 -7.31 41.13 -16.53
C PRO A 353 -7.54 39.62 -16.54
N ILE A 354 -7.85 39.05 -15.38
CA ILE A 354 -8.16 37.63 -15.19
C ILE A 354 -9.61 37.53 -14.72
N LEU A 355 -10.39 36.63 -15.31
CA LEU A 355 -11.75 36.37 -14.84
C LEU A 355 -11.69 35.45 -13.61
N LEU A 356 -12.07 36.00 -12.46
CA LEU A 356 -12.12 35.32 -11.18
C LEU A 356 -13.48 34.66 -10.98
N PRO A 357 -13.52 33.45 -10.38
CA PRO A 357 -14.75 32.80 -9.99
C PRO A 357 -15.60 33.67 -9.05
N SER A 358 -16.92 33.48 -9.08
CA SER A 358 -17.81 34.24 -8.21
C SER A 358 -17.53 33.95 -6.73
N ALA A 359 -17.73 34.95 -5.86
CA ALA A 359 -17.58 34.79 -4.41
C ALA A 359 -18.77 34.04 -3.78
N THR A 360 -19.87 33.87 -4.52
CA THR A 360 -21.10 33.21 -4.10
C THR A 360 -21.46 32.12 -5.09
N ASP A 361 -21.91 30.95 -4.61
CA ASP A 361 -22.40 29.88 -5.48
C ASP A 361 -23.46 30.40 -6.46
N GLY A 362 -23.16 30.33 -7.77
CA GLY A 362 -24.06 30.76 -8.84
C GLY A 362 -23.99 32.23 -9.26
N GLY A 363 -23.03 33.01 -8.73
CA GLY A 363 -22.84 34.40 -9.16
C GLY A 363 -22.02 34.53 -10.46
N THR A 364 -21.98 35.74 -11.03
CA THR A 364 -21.23 36.03 -12.25
C THR A 364 -19.71 36.11 -11.99
N PRO A 365 -18.86 35.64 -12.92
CA PRO A 365 -17.41 35.86 -12.84
C PRO A 365 -17.08 37.35 -12.82
N THR A 366 -16.08 37.76 -12.04
CA THR A 366 -15.64 39.16 -11.90
C THR A 366 -14.20 39.32 -12.37
N VAL A 367 -13.80 40.49 -12.84
CA VAL A 367 -12.41 40.71 -13.31
C VAL A 367 -11.50 41.05 -12.12
N GLY A 368 -10.34 40.41 -12.03
CA GLY A 368 -9.21 40.80 -11.19
C GLY A 368 -8.04 41.29 -12.04
N LEU A 369 -7.24 42.20 -11.51
CA LEU A 369 -5.96 42.62 -12.12
C LEU A 369 -4.82 41.94 -11.36
N LEU A 370 -4.17 40.97 -12.00
CA LEU A 370 -3.04 40.23 -11.42
C LEU A 370 -1.94 40.07 -12.46
N THR A 371 -0.69 40.15 -12.00
CA THR A 371 0.43 39.64 -12.80
C THR A 371 0.37 38.12 -12.93
N ILE A 372 1.01 37.54 -13.95
CA ILE A 372 1.07 36.07 -14.10
C ILE A 372 1.71 35.43 -12.86
N ARG A 373 2.70 36.11 -12.25
CA ARG A 373 3.35 35.65 -11.03
C ARG A 373 2.41 35.65 -9.83
N GLU A 374 1.69 36.75 -9.59
CA GLU A 374 0.72 36.83 -8.49
C GLU A 374 -0.43 35.83 -8.67
N PHE A 375 -0.92 35.67 -9.91
CA PHE A 375 -1.91 34.64 -10.23
C PHE A 375 -1.39 33.24 -9.91
N THR A 376 -0.15 32.93 -10.33
CA THR A 376 0.50 31.64 -10.06
C THR A 376 0.64 31.41 -8.55
N ASP A 377 1.15 32.41 -7.81
CA ASP A 377 1.36 32.31 -6.36
C ASP A 377 0.04 32.18 -5.59
N LYS A 378 -1.08 32.68 -6.14
CA LYS A 378 -2.42 32.51 -5.57
C LYS A 378 -3.03 31.15 -5.89
N ILE A 379 -3.18 30.79 -7.17
CA ILE A 379 -3.84 29.54 -7.58
C ILE A 379 -3.04 28.30 -7.20
N ALA A 380 -1.70 28.42 -7.24
CA ALA A 380 -0.75 27.36 -6.94
C ALA A 380 0.37 27.87 -6.02
N PRO A 381 0.10 28.00 -4.70
CA PRO A 381 1.12 28.40 -3.74
C PRO A 381 2.31 27.44 -3.77
N LYS A 382 3.49 27.93 -3.36
CA LYS A 382 4.68 27.07 -3.25
C LYS A 382 4.43 25.97 -2.23
N LEU A 383 5.01 24.81 -2.49
CA LEU A 383 5.03 23.73 -1.52
C LEU A 383 5.80 24.18 -0.28
N ASN A 384 5.31 23.79 0.90
CA ASN A 384 6.09 23.92 2.12
C ASN A 384 7.13 22.78 2.21
N ARG A 385 8.00 22.82 3.22
CA ARG A 385 9.08 21.84 3.37
C ARG A 385 8.57 20.39 3.48
N ASP A 386 7.47 20.17 4.16
CA ASP A 386 6.93 18.83 4.39
C ASP A 386 6.27 18.29 3.11
N GLU A 387 5.55 19.16 2.39
CA GLU A 387 4.99 18.86 1.07
C GLU A 387 6.08 18.59 0.02
N GLU A 388 7.21 19.30 0.06
CA GLU A 388 8.37 19.05 -0.81
C GLU A 388 8.99 17.67 -0.54
N LEU A 389 9.18 17.32 0.73
CA LEU A 389 9.69 16.00 1.12
C LEU A 389 8.73 14.87 0.70
N TYR A 390 7.43 15.10 0.87
CA TYR A 390 6.39 14.14 0.46
C TYR A 390 6.37 13.97 -1.07
N ALA A 391 6.45 15.06 -1.84
CA ALA A 391 6.50 15.02 -3.30
C ALA A 391 7.75 14.29 -3.83
N LEU A 392 8.90 14.46 -3.16
CA LEU A 392 10.12 13.70 -3.48
C LEU A 392 9.91 12.20 -3.24
N GLY A 393 9.34 11.81 -2.10
CA GLY A 393 9.03 10.41 -1.81
C GLY A 393 8.06 9.79 -2.82
N LEU A 394 7.04 10.54 -3.25
CA LEU A 394 6.11 10.12 -4.31
C LEU A 394 6.86 9.93 -5.65
N SER A 395 7.79 10.81 -5.98
CA SER A 395 8.57 10.72 -7.21
C SER A 395 9.54 9.54 -7.19
N ASP A 396 10.19 9.26 -6.06
CA ASP A 396 11.13 8.15 -5.95
C ASP A 396 10.40 6.81 -6.08
N ALA A 397 9.24 6.68 -5.43
CA ALA A 397 8.35 5.53 -5.60
C ALA A 397 7.87 5.41 -7.07
N ALA A 398 7.49 6.53 -7.69
CA ALA A 398 7.09 6.50 -9.09
C ALA A 398 8.22 6.03 -10.03
N ALA A 399 9.47 6.44 -9.76
CA ALA A 399 10.64 6.03 -10.55
C ALA A 399 10.93 4.54 -10.39
N GLU A 400 10.86 4.04 -9.16
CA GLU A 400 11.11 2.64 -8.83
C GLU A 400 10.11 1.70 -9.51
N PHE A 401 8.83 2.09 -9.58
CA PHE A 401 7.75 1.17 -9.96
C PHE A 401 7.13 1.42 -11.34
N PHE A 402 7.04 2.68 -11.75
CA PHE A 402 6.40 3.07 -13.01
C PHE A 402 7.41 3.63 -14.02
N GLY A 403 8.70 3.64 -13.65
CA GLY A 403 9.78 4.18 -14.45
C GLY A 403 9.95 5.69 -14.34
N GLU A 404 11.06 6.18 -14.88
CA GLU A 404 11.47 7.58 -14.76
C GLU A 404 10.48 8.55 -15.45
N ASP A 405 9.72 8.10 -16.44
CA ASP A 405 8.73 8.95 -17.14
C ASP A 405 7.57 9.36 -16.22
N VAL A 406 7.05 8.42 -15.41
CA VAL A 406 6.01 8.73 -14.42
C VAL A 406 6.59 9.54 -13.26
N ALA A 407 7.85 9.28 -12.88
CA ALA A 407 8.53 10.09 -11.89
C ALA A 407 8.69 11.55 -12.34
N GLN A 408 9.06 11.78 -13.61
CA GLN A 408 9.14 13.11 -14.18
C GLN A 408 7.77 13.81 -14.15
N PHE A 409 6.69 13.10 -14.50
CA PHE A 409 5.33 13.64 -14.35
C PHE A 409 5.05 14.06 -12.90
N VAL A 410 5.38 13.22 -11.92
CA VAL A 410 5.21 13.55 -10.49
C VAL A 410 6.04 14.77 -10.08
N ARG A 411 7.25 14.96 -10.62
CA ARG A 411 8.10 16.13 -10.36
C ARG A 411 7.60 17.41 -11.04
N GLY A 412 6.60 17.32 -11.92
CA GLY A 412 6.21 18.45 -12.76
C GLY A 412 7.12 18.62 -13.99
N GLU A 413 8.01 17.67 -14.29
CA GLU A 413 8.98 17.68 -15.39
C GLU A 413 8.37 17.06 -16.66
N GLY A 414 8.79 17.52 -17.85
CA GLY A 414 8.26 17.03 -19.14
C GLY A 414 6.81 17.42 -19.47
N LEU A 415 6.15 18.15 -18.58
CA LEU A 415 4.70 18.17 -18.48
C LEU A 415 3.97 19.18 -19.35
N ILE A 416 4.62 20.19 -19.93
CA ILE A 416 3.88 21.20 -20.70
C ILE A 416 4.65 21.62 -21.96
N SER A 417 4.22 21.06 -23.10
CA SER A 417 4.42 21.77 -24.36
C SER A 417 3.72 23.13 -24.26
N ALA A 418 4.23 24.16 -24.94
CA ALA A 418 3.68 25.53 -24.93
C ALA A 418 2.16 25.64 -25.20
N LYS A 419 1.51 24.56 -25.65
CA LYS A 419 0.07 24.42 -25.87
C LYS A 419 -0.74 24.25 -24.58
N GLY A 420 -0.27 23.46 -23.60
CA GLY A 420 -0.99 23.22 -22.33
C GLY A 420 -1.07 24.46 -21.44
N ALA A 421 0.05 25.21 -21.34
CA ALA A 421 0.10 26.47 -20.61
C ALA A 421 -0.82 27.54 -21.23
N ARG A 422 -0.93 27.55 -22.57
CA ARG A 422 -1.89 28.41 -23.29
C ARG A 422 -3.33 28.04 -22.97
N THR A 423 -3.65 26.76 -22.80
CA THR A 423 -5.00 26.31 -22.42
C THR A 423 -5.37 26.79 -21.02
N VAL A 424 -4.48 26.64 -20.03
CA VAL A 424 -4.72 27.14 -18.65
C VAL A 424 -4.90 28.66 -18.63
N LEU A 425 -4.03 29.40 -19.33
CA LEU A 425 -4.15 30.85 -19.46
C LEU A 425 -5.42 31.29 -20.20
N ASN A 426 -5.83 30.54 -21.23
CA ASN A 426 -7.07 30.81 -21.96
C ASN A 426 -8.32 30.50 -21.11
N ALA A 427 -8.30 29.45 -20.30
CA ALA A 427 -9.37 29.11 -19.35
C ALA A 427 -9.52 30.17 -18.25
N ALA A 428 -8.39 30.67 -17.72
CA ALA A 428 -8.37 31.79 -16.79
C ALA A 428 -8.88 33.10 -17.43
N ARG A 429 -8.60 33.30 -18.72
CA ARG A 429 -9.04 34.48 -19.48
C ARG A 429 -10.49 34.40 -19.95
N SER A 430 -11.04 33.21 -20.17
CA SER A 430 -12.41 32.99 -20.64
C SER A 430 -13.43 32.90 -19.51
N GLY A 431 -12.98 32.84 -18.24
CA GLY A 431 -13.86 32.67 -17.08
C GLY A 431 -14.29 31.23 -16.85
N ALA A 432 -13.72 30.29 -17.60
CA ALA A 432 -13.94 28.84 -17.48
C ALA A 432 -13.28 28.23 -16.23
N LEU A 433 -12.70 29.04 -15.33
CA LEU A 433 -12.29 28.61 -14.00
C LEU A 433 -13.38 28.85 -12.94
N GLY A 434 -14.52 29.45 -13.31
CA GLY A 434 -15.53 29.90 -12.34
C GLY A 434 -16.97 29.91 -12.81
N SER A 435 -17.31 29.28 -13.93
CA SER A 435 -18.70 29.10 -14.35
C SER A 435 -19.29 27.84 -13.72
N ASN A 436 -20.45 27.95 -13.05
CA ASN A 436 -21.20 26.80 -12.54
C ASN A 436 -21.60 25.77 -13.63
N ASP A 437 -21.52 26.12 -14.92
CA ASP A 437 -21.64 25.16 -16.02
C ASP A 437 -20.52 24.12 -16.04
N ILE A 438 -19.42 24.31 -15.30
CA ILE A 438 -18.36 23.30 -15.08
C ILE A 438 -18.86 22.11 -14.25
N LEU A 439 -19.92 22.33 -13.46
CA LEU A 439 -20.55 21.31 -12.62
C LEU A 439 -21.66 20.54 -13.35
N ASP A 440 -21.92 20.85 -14.62
CA ASP A 440 -22.77 20.02 -15.46
C ASP A 440 -21.97 18.79 -15.91
N ASN A 441 -22.59 17.60 -15.98
CA ASN A 441 -21.92 16.35 -16.36
C ASN A 441 -21.14 16.49 -17.69
N ALA A 442 -21.60 17.38 -18.58
CA ALA A 442 -20.93 17.67 -19.84
C ALA A 442 -19.62 18.47 -19.70
N ALA A 443 -19.48 19.34 -18.70
CA ALA A 443 -18.30 20.15 -18.52
C ALA A 443 -17.29 19.54 -17.56
N ILE A 444 -17.72 18.76 -16.57
CA ILE A 444 -16.84 17.80 -15.88
C ILE A 444 -16.28 16.84 -16.94
N LYS A 445 -17.13 16.35 -17.87
CA LYS A 445 -16.67 15.56 -19.00
C LYS A 445 -15.75 16.33 -19.95
N ASN A 446 -15.95 17.63 -20.20
CA ASN A 446 -15.02 18.43 -21.00
C ASN A 446 -13.70 18.74 -20.27
N ILE A 447 -13.71 18.90 -18.95
CA ILE A 447 -12.50 19.05 -18.13
C ILE A 447 -11.80 17.71 -18.01
N LEU A 448 -12.51 16.59 -17.83
CA LEU A 448 -11.97 15.25 -17.90
C LEU A 448 -11.48 14.93 -19.30
N GLU A 449 -12.13 15.39 -20.37
CA GLU A 449 -11.65 15.28 -21.75
C GLU A 449 -10.50 16.25 -22.02
N SER A 450 -10.39 17.37 -21.30
CA SER A 450 -9.26 18.31 -21.41
C SER A 450 -8.07 17.85 -20.57
N VAL A 451 -8.29 17.26 -19.41
CA VAL A 451 -7.31 16.57 -18.56
C VAL A 451 -6.90 15.29 -19.25
N SER A 452 -7.83 14.54 -19.84
CA SER A 452 -7.58 13.38 -20.70
C SER A 452 -6.93 13.82 -22.00
N ALA A 453 -7.23 14.96 -22.61
CA ALA A 453 -6.51 15.47 -23.80
C ALA A 453 -5.18 16.13 -23.45
N ILE A 454 -5.00 16.56 -22.19
CA ILE A 454 -3.71 16.89 -21.62
C ILE A 454 -2.97 15.56 -21.49
N VAL A 455 -3.45 14.54 -20.78
CA VAL A 455 -2.87 13.18 -20.66
C VAL A 455 -2.60 12.52 -22.03
N SER A 456 -3.53 12.57 -22.98
CA SER A 456 -3.40 12.05 -24.35
C SER A 456 -2.56 12.95 -25.27
N GLY A 457 -2.48 14.25 -24.99
CA GLY A 457 -1.58 15.19 -25.67
C GLY A 457 -0.16 15.21 -25.08
N LEU A 458 -0.02 14.72 -23.84
CA LEU A 458 1.22 14.52 -23.09
C LEU A 458 1.95 13.30 -23.63
N GLY A 459 1.23 12.25 -24.05
CA GLY A 459 1.78 11.08 -24.74
C GLY A 459 2.39 11.36 -26.13
N GLN A 460 2.22 12.55 -26.71
CA GLN A 460 2.76 12.90 -28.03
C GLN A 460 4.07 13.71 -28.01
N ASN A 461 4.48 14.28 -26.88
CA ASN A 461 5.71 15.10 -26.78
C ASN A 461 6.72 14.58 -25.75
N ILE A 462 6.38 13.51 -25.03
CA ILE A 462 7.33 12.69 -24.30
C ILE A 462 7.73 11.57 -25.28
N GLU A 463 8.99 11.18 -25.33
CA GLU A 463 9.41 10.02 -26.14
C GLU A 463 8.78 8.67 -25.69
N GLY A 464 7.78 8.67 -24.80
CA GLY A 464 7.12 7.49 -24.24
C GLY A 464 5.61 7.52 -24.45
N GLY A 465 5.11 6.65 -25.33
CA GLY A 465 3.69 6.31 -25.46
C GLY A 465 3.17 5.34 -24.40
N ASP A 466 3.80 5.29 -23.22
CA ASP A 466 3.63 4.20 -22.24
C ASP A 466 2.57 4.51 -21.17
N ILE A 467 2.47 5.75 -20.68
CA ILE A 467 1.55 6.11 -19.57
C ILE A 467 0.07 6.03 -20.00
N GLU A 468 -0.27 6.57 -21.17
CA GLU A 468 -1.64 6.52 -21.70
C GLU A 468 -2.07 5.08 -22.00
N ALA A 469 -1.16 4.28 -22.55
CA ALA A 469 -1.38 2.86 -22.79
C ALA A 469 -1.58 2.10 -21.47
N MET A 470 -0.75 2.35 -20.46
CA MET A 470 -0.85 1.76 -19.12
C MET A 470 -2.16 2.09 -18.43
N MET A 471 -2.59 3.37 -18.45
CA MET A 471 -3.87 3.80 -17.86
C MET A 471 -5.07 3.21 -18.60
N THR A 472 -5.00 3.17 -19.95
CA THR A 472 -6.06 2.59 -20.77
C THR A 472 -6.19 1.09 -20.53
N ASP A 473 -5.06 0.37 -20.45
CA ASP A 473 -5.03 -1.05 -20.10
C ASP A 473 -5.64 -1.29 -18.72
N ALA A 474 -5.23 -0.51 -17.72
CA ALA A 474 -5.72 -0.61 -16.35
C ALA A 474 -7.24 -0.43 -16.24
N VAL A 475 -7.79 0.64 -16.84
CA VAL A 475 -9.24 0.88 -16.85
C VAL A 475 -9.99 -0.21 -17.63
N SER A 476 -9.35 -0.80 -18.67
CA SER A 476 -9.95 -1.87 -19.45
C SER A 476 -10.14 -3.17 -18.64
N LYS A 477 -9.27 -3.45 -17.67
CA LYS A 477 -9.33 -4.65 -16.80
C LYS A 477 -10.41 -4.59 -15.70
N LEU A 478 -10.96 -3.40 -15.44
CA LEU A 478 -12.00 -3.17 -14.42
C LEU A 478 -13.38 -3.65 -14.88
N ASP A 479 -14.14 -4.23 -13.96
CA ASP A 479 -15.56 -4.54 -14.15
C ASP A 479 -16.46 -3.30 -14.03
N GLY A 480 -17.77 -3.47 -14.24
CA GLY A 480 -18.72 -2.35 -14.21
C GLY A 480 -18.79 -1.63 -12.85
N SER A 481 -18.74 -2.38 -11.76
CA SER A 481 -18.81 -1.82 -10.40
C SER A 481 -17.50 -1.16 -9.99
N GLU A 482 -16.36 -1.75 -10.38
CA GLU A 482 -15.03 -1.20 -10.16
C GLU A 482 -14.83 0.11 -10.93
N ARG A 483 -15.34 0.19 -12.17
CA ARG A 483 -15.32 1.44 -12.97
C ARG A 483 -16.18 2.54 -12.38
N GLU A 484 -17.40 2.22 -11.96
CA GLU A 484 -18.29 3.21 -11.33
C GLU A 484 -17.67 3.81 -10.06
N ARG A 485 -16.94 3.00 -9.27
CA ARG A 485 -16.18 3.50 -8.11
C ARG A 485 -15.05 4.41 -8.51
N LEU A 486 -14.25 4.01 -9.50
CA LEU A 486 -13.15 4.82 -9.99
C LEU A 486 -13.67 6.18 -10.49
N ASP A 487 -14.73 6.17 -11.28
CA ASP A 487 -15.36 7.39 -11.81
C ASP A 487 -15.86 8.31 -10.67
N SER A 488 -16.51 7.74 -9.64
CA SER A 488 -16.96 8.50 -8.46
C SER A 488 -15.80 9.13 -7.70
N ILE A 489 -14.70 8.38 -7.49
CA ILE A 489 -13.51 8.87 -6.80
C ILE A 489 -12.87 10.00 -7.61
N VAL A 490 -12.72 9.83 -8.92
CA VAL A 490 -12.16 10.84 -9.82
C VAL A 490 -13.02 12.11 -9.83
N GLU A 491 -14.34 11.97 -9.92
CA GLU A 491 -15.27 13.11 -9.89
C GLU A 491 -15.13 13.92 -8.60
N GLU A 492 -15.03 13.24 -7.46
CA GLU A 492 -14.85 13.87 -6.16
C GLU A 492 -13.50 14.59 -6.04
N ILE A 493 -12.41 13.96 -6.49
CA ILE A 493 -11.08 14.55 -6.50
C ILE A 493 -11.04 15.82 -7.37
N VAL A 494 -11.64 15.76 -8.56
CA VAL A 494 -11.73 16.92 -9.47
C VAL A 494 -12.53 18.03 -8.82
N ARG A 495 -13.68 17.71 -8.21
CA ARG A 495 -14.52 18.68 -7.49
C ARG A 495 -13.76 19.36 -6.36
N ARG A 496 -13.07 18.60 -5.50
CA ARG A 496 -12.25 19.12 -4.40
C ARG A 496 -11.11 20.01 -4.90
N SER A 497 -10.43 19.59 -5.98
CA SER A 497 -9.32 20.33 -6.58
C SER A 497 -9.76 21.68 -7.19
N ILE A 498 -10.88 21.70 -7.92
CA ILE A 498 -11.48 22.94 -8.44
C ILE A 498 -11.93 23.85 -7.30
N GLY A 499 -12.54 23.26 -6.25
CA GLY A 499 -12.95 23.98 -5.05
C GLY A 499 -11.77 24.69 -4.37
N ARG A 500 -10.65 23.99 -4.16
CA ARG A 500 -9.41 24.59 -3.62
C ARG A 500 -8.86 25.71 -4.49
N ALA A 501 -8.78 25.50 -5.81
CA ALA A 501 -8.28 26.52 -6.74
C ALA A 501 -9.18 27.78 -6.72
N THR A 502 -10.50 27.57 -6.67
CA THR A 502 -11.50 28.64 -6.58
C THR A 502 -11.39 29.40 -5.25
N GLN A 503 -11.28 28.68 -4.14
CA GLN A 503 -11.10 29.27 -2.81
C GLN A 503 -9.82 30.09 -2.72
N ARG A 504 -8.71 29.60 -3.28
CA ARG A 504 -7.43 30.33 -3.35
C ARG A 504 -7.53 31.65 -4.13
N LEU A 505 -8.43 31.72 -5.11
CA LEU A 505 -8.70 32.91 -5.91
C LEU A 505 -9.75 33.85 -5.29
N SER A 506 -10.47 33.42 -4.25
CA SER A 506 -11.53 34.22 -3.63
C SER A 506 -11.00 35.49 -2.94
N ASP A 507 -9.77 35.45 -2.43
CA ASP A 507 -9.07 36.56 -1.76
C ASP A 507 -8.45 37.58 -2.73
N VAL A 508 -8.60 37.39 -4.04
CA VAL A 508 -8.03 38.30 -5.03
C VAL A 508 -8.86 39.59 -5.09
N PRO A 509 -8.24 40.78 -5.02
CA PRO A 509 -8.94 42.05 -5.19
C PRO A 509 -9.68 42.10 -6.54
N ARG A 510 -11.00 42.30 -6.48
CA ARG A 510 -11.88 42.37 -7.64
C ARG A 510 -11.97 43.81 -8.14
N VAL A 511 -11.92 43.97 -9.46
CA VAL A 511 -12.05 45.24 -10.17
C VAL A 511 -13.46 45.27 -10.75
N LEU A 512 -14.42 45.65 -9.89
CA LEU A 512 -15.86 45.87 -10.16
C LEU A 512 -16.52 44.91 -11.15
#